data_AF-A0ABD3U236-F1
#
_entry.id   AF-A0ABD3U236-F1
#
_cell.length_a   1.000
_cell.length_b   1.000
_cell.length_c   1.000
_cell.angle_alpha   90.00
_cell.angle_beta   90.00
_cell.angle_gamma   90.00
#
_symmetry.space_group_name_H-M   'P 1'
#
loop_
_entity.id
_entity.type
_entity.pdbx_description
1 polymer ?
#
loop_
_entity_poly.entity_id
_entity_poly.type
_entity_poly.pdbx_seq_one_letter_code
_entity_poly.pdbx_strand_id
1 'polypeptide(L)'
;MDDDANAYGELTDEEIIQSVTTKQIQSCKQDDEDDDDQPITIPSYSEMAECIKKMKLFVASVEGAKHMYENVSAFESFVTNQHRSKQKQTDITSYFLQK
;
A
#
# COMPACT_ATOMS: atom_id res chain seq x y z
N MET A 1 16.25 31.09 -35.23
CA MET A 1 15.83 29.69 -35.35
C MET A 1 16.84 28.87 -34.57
N ASP A 2 16.56 28.22 -33.45
CA ASP A 2 15.41 28.12 -32.53
C ASP A 2 16.11 27.75 -31.19
N ASP A 3 15.99 28.55 -30.14
CA ASP A 3 14.99 28.32 -29.09
C ASP A 3 14.52 26.87 -29.02
N ASP A 4 15.23 26.06 -28.23
CA ASP A 4 14.60 25.02 -27.42
C ASP A 4 15.50 24.73 -26.22
N ALA A 5 15.47 25.68 -25.30
CA ALA A 5 15.76 25.42 -23.91
C ALA A 5 14.87 24.25 -23.48
N ASN A 6 15.47 23.10 -23.23
CA ASN A 6 14.80 21.91 -22.73
C ASN A 6 14.35 22.16 -21.29
N ALA A 7 13.33 23.01 -21.14
CA ALA A 7 12.63 23.32 -19.90
C ALA A 7 11.69 22.17 -19.56
N TYR A 8 12.24 20.97 -19.38
CA TYR A 8 11.58 19.98 -18.55
C TYR A 8 11.88 20.38 -17.11
N GLY A 9 11.04 21.26 -16.58
CA GLY A 9 11.05 21.62 -15.16
C GLY A 9 11.04 20.35 -14.34
N GLU A 10 12.10 20.12 -13.56
CA GLU A 10 12.16 19.05 -12.59
C GLU A 10 10.99 19.24 -11.63
N LEU A 11 10.00 18.35 -11.70
CA LEU A 11 8.94 18.32 -10.71
C LEU A 11 9.58 18.00 -9.37
N THR A 12 9.53 18.97 -8.47
CA THR A 12 10.05 18.83 -7.10
C THR A 12 9.24 17.76 -6.36
N ASP A 13 9.83 17.12 -5.35
CA ASP A 13 9.15 16.11 -4.54
C ASP A 13 7.82 16.65 -3.96
N GLU A 14 7.74 17.95 -3.69
CA GLU A 14 6.52 18.63 -3.26
C GLU A 14 5.41 18.60 -4.33
N GLU A 15 5.72 18.79 -5.60
CA GLU A 15 4.76 18.74 -6.71
C GLU A 15 4.25 17.31 -6.96
N ILE A 16 5.10 16.30 -6.73
CA ILE A 16 4.71 14.89 -6.80
C ILE A 16 3.75 14.53 -5.66
N ILE A 17 4.07 14.95 -4.42
CA ILE A 17 3.21 14.73 -3.25
C ILE A 17 1.88 15.44 -3.44
N GLN A 18 1.86 16.67 -3.95
CA GLN A 18 0.62 17.40 -4.22
C GLN A 18 -0.23 16.69 -5.28
N SER A 19 0.38 16.17 -6.35
CA SER A 19 -0.32 15.38 -7.38
C SER A 19 -0.94 14.10 -6.83
N VAL A 20 -0.21 13.37 -5.97
CA VAL A 20 -0.71 12.15 -5.31
C VAL A 20 -1.83 12.47 -4.32
N THR A 21 -1.68 13.52 -3.52
CA THR A 21 -2.67 13.91 -2.50
C THR A 21 -3.95 14.43 -3.15
N THR A 22 -3.84 15.22 -4.22
CA THR A 22 -4.99 15.76 -4.96
C THR A 22 -5.76 14.67 -5.69
N LYS A 23 -5.07 13.69 -6.29
CA LYS A 23 -5.69 12.51 -6.91
C LYS A 23 -6.43 11.63 -5.90
N GLN A 24 -5.92 11.50 -4.68
CA GLN A 24 -6.61 10.78 -3.61
C GLN A 24 -7.85 11.53 -3.09
N ILE A 25 -7.81 12.87 -2.98
CA ILE A 25 -8.95 13.66 -2.50
C ILE A 25 -10.06 13.76 -3.55
N GLN A 26 -9.73 13.85 -4.85
CA GLN A 26 -10.73 13.84 -5.92
C GLN A 26 -11.43 12.48 -6.06
N SER A 27 -10.75 11.37 -5.75
CA SER A 27 -11.38 10.04 -5.71
C SER A 27 -12.40 9.90 -4.57
N CYS A 28 -12.44 10.83 -3.60
CA CYS A 28 -13.42 10.84 -2.51
C CYS A 28 -14.69 11.65 -2.81
N LYS A 29 -14.76 12.36 -3.94
CA LYS A 29 -16.01 12.95 -4.44
C LYS A 29 -16.45 12.15 -5.66
N GLN A 30 -16.97 10.95 -5.41
CA GLN A 30 -17.72 10.24 -6.44
C GLN A 30 -19.10 10.91 -6.52
N ASP A 31 -19.35 11.55 -7.66
CA ASP A 31 -20.71 11.79 -8.14
C ASP A 31 -21.39 10.42 -8.28
N ASP A 32 -22.59 10.35 -7.73
CA ASP A 32 -23.55 9.24 -7.80
C ASP A 32 -23.79 8.74 -9.24
N GLU A 33 -24.23 7.49 -9.35
CA GLU A 33 -24.70 6.76 -10.56
C GLU A 33 -23.72 5.73 -11.16
N ASP A 34 -23.51 4.62 -10.43
CA ASP A 34 -23.87 3.25 -10.88
C ASP A 34 -23.35 2.20 -9.85
N ASP A 35 -24.27 1.68 -9.06
CA ASP A 35 -24.42 0.29 -8.61
C ASP A 35 -23.14 -0.56 -8.40
N ASP A 36 -22.50 -0.42 -7.23
CA ASP A 36 -22.01 -1.53 -6.38
C ASP A 36 -21.30 -0.92 -5.15
N ASP A 37 -22.08 -0.46 -4.17
CA ASP A 37 -21.64 -0.14 -2.80
C ASP A 37 -21.19 -1.43 -2.07
N GLN A 38 -20.27 -2.21 -2.64
CA GLN A 38 -19.58 -3.22 -1.87
C GLN A 38 -18.59 -2.50 -0.96
N PRO A 39 -18.79 -2.52 0.38
CA PRO A 39 -17.78 -1.99 1.28
C PRO A 39 -16.49 -2.74 0.99
N ILE A 40 -15.43 -2.00 0.67
CA ILE A 40 -14.09 -2.57 0.48
C ILE A 40 -13.78 -3.36 1.75
N THR A 41 -13.84 -4.69 1.65
CA THR A 41 -13.66 -5.58 2.79
C THR A 41 -12.18 -5.60 3.08
N ILE A 42 -11.79 -5.02 4.21
CA ILE A 42 -10.41 -5.05 4.66
C ILE A 42 -10.09 -6.50 5.04
N PRO A 43 -9.15 -7.18 4.35
CA PRO A 43 -8.84 -8.56 4.66
C PRO A 43 -8.22 -8.67 6.06
N SER A 44 -8.51 -9.77 6.74
CA SER A 44 -7.86 -10.15 7.98
C SER A 44 -6.36 -10.40 7.75
N TYR A 45 -5.58 -10.39 8.84
CA TYR A 45 -4.14 -10.71 8.77
C TYR A 45 -3.89 -12.11 8.18
N SER A 46 -4.72 -13.10 8.52
CA SER A 46 -4.65 -14.46 7.97
C SER A 46 -4.87 -14.47 6.46
N GLU A 47 -5.86 -13.74 5.96
CA GLU A 47 -6.15 -13.64 4.53
C GLU A 47 -5.03 -12.92 3.78
N MET A 48 -4.49 -11.84 4.36
CA MET A 48 -3.32 -11.15 3.81
C MET A 48 -2.09 -12.07 3.76
N ALA A 49 -1.81 -12.82 4.82
CA ALA A 49 -0.67 -13.74 4.87
C ALA A 49 -0.79 -14.87 3.82
N GLU A 50 -1.99 -15.41 3.63
CA GLU A 50 -2.24 -16.42 2.59
C GLU A 50 -2.07 -15.84 1.18
N CYS A 51 -2.57 -14.63 0.95
CA CYS A 51 -2.42 -13.94 -0.34
C CYS A 51 -0.94 -13.69 -0.67
N ILE A 52 -0.17 -13.18 0.30
CA ILE A 52 1.28 -12.96 0.16
C ILE A 52 1.99 -14.28 -0.16
N LYS A 53 1.65 -15.37 0.53
CA LYS A 53 2.21 -16.70 0.24
C LYS A 53 1.94 -17.14 -1.20
N LYS A 54 0.70 -16.96 -1.69
CA LYS A 54 0.34 -17.27 -3.10
C LYS A 54 1.14 -16.42 -4.08
N MET A 55 1.29 -15.12 -3.81
CA MET A 55 2.09 -14.20 -4.63
C MET A 55 3.57 -14.63 -4.67
N LYS A 56 4.17 -15.00 -3.53
CA LYS A 56 5.57 -15.47 -3.51
C LYS A 56 5.76 -16.72 -4.34
N LEU A 57 4.85 -17.69 -4.24
CA LEU A 57 4.90 -18.93 -5.04
C LEU A 57 4.77 -18.63 -6.54
N PHE A 58 3.84 -17.76 -6.91
CA PHE A 58 3.66 -17.33 -8.29
C PHE A 58 4.92 -16.65 -8.83
N VAL A 59 5.43 -15.63 -8.15
CA VAL A 59 6.60 -14.87 -8.60
C VAL A 59 7.86 -15.74 -8.62
N ALA A 60 8.01 -16.67 -7.69
CA ALA A 60 9.13 -17.62 -7.70
C ALA A 60 9.10 -18.58 -8.90
N SER A 61 7.94 -18.80 -9.51
CA SER A 61 7.80 -19.62 -10.72
C SER A 61 8.13 -18.86 -12.01
N VAL A 62 8.29 -17.53 -11.96
CA VAL A 62 8.57 -16.69 -13.12
C VAL A 62 10.07 -16.42 -13.24
N GLU A 63 10.66 -16.86 -14.34
CA GLU A 63 12.08 -16.61 -14.64
C GLU A 63 12.35 -15.10 -14.79
N GLY A 64 13.42 -14.60 -14.15
CA GLY A 64 13.78 -13.18 -14.18
C GLY A 64 13.00 -12.28 -13.21
N ALA A 65 12.01 -12.78 -12.46
CA ALA A 65 11.19 -11.97 -11.55
C ALA A 65 11.79 -11.76 -10.15
N LYS A 66 13.13 -11.79 -10.02
CA LYS A 66 13.84 -11.68 -8.73
C LYS A 66 13.44 -10.43 -7.94
N HIS A 67 13.38 -9.27 -8.61
CA HIS A 67 12.99 -8.01 -7.98
C HIS A 67 11.54 -8.01 -7.45
N MET A 68 10.62 -8.68 -8.16
CA MET A 68 9.25 -8.82 -7.67
C MET A 68 9.21 -9.72 -6.43
N TYR A 69 10.02 -10.78 -6.38
CA TYR A 69 10.09 -11.67 -5.22
C TYR A 69 10.61 -10.93 -3.97
N GLU A 70 11.64 -10.09 -4.16
CA GLU A 70 12.18 -9.22 -3.12
C GLU A 70 11.12 -8.23 -2.60
N ASN A 71 10.36 -7.60 -3.50
CA ASN A 71 9.28 -6.67 -3.13
C ASN A 71 8.16 -7.36 -2.35
N VAL A 72 7.73 -8.55 -2.77
CA VAL A 72 6.70 -9.32 -2.05
C VAL A 72 7.22 -9.76 -0.66
N SER A 73 8.51 -10.08 -0.55
CA SER A 73 9.14 -10.42 0.73
C SER A 73 9.26 -9.22 1.68
N ALA A 74 9.54 -8.02 1.14
CA ALA A 74 9.51 -6.78 1.90
C ALA A 74 8.08 -6.47 2.40
N PHE A 75 7.08 -6.68 1.56
CA PHE A 75 5.67 -6.51 1.91
C PHE A 75 5.23 -7.49 3.01
N GLU A 76 5.62 -8.76 2.95
CA GLU A 76 5.41 -9.75 4.01
C GLU A 76 5.96 -9.28 5.37
N SER A 77 7.18 -8.74 5.34
CA SER A 77 7.85 -8.22 6.53
C SER A 77 7.10 -7.02 7.12
N PHE A 78 6.63 -6.11 6.27
CA PHE A 78 5.81 -4.97 6.68
C PHE A 78 4.51 -5.41 7.36
N VAL A 79 3.72 -6.27 6.72
CA VAL A 79 2.43 -6.75 7.24
C VAL A 79 2.61 -7.47 8.58
N THR A 80 3.65 -8.29 8.71
CA THR A 80 3.99 -8.98 9.96
C THR A 80 4.40 -8.02 11.07
N ASN A 81 5.21 -7.01 10.77
CA ASN A 81 5.66 -6.02 11.76
C ASN A 81 4.51 -5.14 12.25
N GLN A 82 3.59 -4.74 11.36
CA GLN A 82 2.39 -3.98 11.74
C GLN A 82 1.45 -4.81 12.63
N HIS A 83 1.24 -6.08 12.29
CA HIS A 83 0.43 -6.98 13.12
C HIS A 83 1.02 -7.16 14.52
N ARG A 84 2.34 -7.38 14.63
CA ARG A 84 3.04 -7.44 15.91
C ARG A 84 2.92 -6.14 16.70
N SER A 85 3.00 -4.98 16.05
CA SER A 85 2.84 -3.67 16.69
C SER A 85 1.44 -3.52 17.30
N LYS A 86 0.39 -3.89 16.55
CA LYS A 86 -0.99 -3.87 17.04
C LYS A 86 -1.18 -4.79 18.24
N GLN A 87 -0.65 -6.02 18.20
CA GLN A 87 -0.71 -6.94 19.33
C GLN A 87 -0.02 -6.36 20.57
N LYS A 88 1.18 -5.78 20.41
CA LYS A 88 1.89 -5.11 21.52
C LYS A 88 1.07 -3.96 22.12
N GLN A 89 0.41 -3.15 21.29
CA GLN A 89 -0.47 -2.08 21.75
C GLN A 89 -1.65 -2.63 22.55
N THR A 90 -2.26 -3.74 22.09
CA THR A 90 -3.33 -4.44 22.82
C THR A 90 -2.84 -4.94 24.17
N ASP A 91 -1.70 -5.63 24.24
CA ASP A 91 -1.15 -6.19 25.48
C ASP A 91 -0.85 -5.09 26.51
N ILE A 92 -0.23 -3.98 26.08
CA ILE A 92 0.04 -2.80 26.93
C ILE A 92 -1.28 -2.23 27.47
N THR A 93 -2.27 -2.04 26.60
CA THR A 93 -3.57 -1.50 26.99
C THR A 93 -4.27 -2.42 28.00
N SER A 94 -4.24 -3.73 27.79
CA SER A 94 -4.81 -4.70 28.72
C SER A 94 -4.12 -4.68 30.08
N TYR A 95 -2.78 -4.55 30.13
CA TYR A 95 -2.05 -4.43 31.39
C TYR A 95 -2.49 -3.22 32.22
N PHE A 96 -2.73 -2.06 31.59
CA PHE A 96 -3.14 -0.86 32.29
C PHE A 96 -4.62 -0.84 32.71
N LEU A 97 -5.50 -1.58 32.01
CA LEU A 97 -6.93 -1.64 32.31
C LEU A 97 -7.32 -2.66 33.40
N GLN A 98 -6.40 -3.52 33.85
CA GLN A 98 -6.66 -4.55 34.87
C GLN A 98 -6.49 -4.05 36.33
N LYS A 99 -6.68 -2.74 36.61
CA LYS A 99 -6.69 -2.18 37.96
C LYS A 99 -8.09 -1.90 38.46
#